data_AF-A0A435FDZ9-F1
#
_entry.id   AF-A0A435FDZ9-F1
#
_cell.length_a   1.000
_cell.length_b   1.000
_cell.length_c   1.000
_cell.angle_alpha   90.00
_cell.angle_beta   90.00
_cell.angle_gamma   90.00
#
_symmetry.space_group_name_H-M   'P 1'
#
loop_
_entity.id
_entity.type
_entity.pdbx_description
1 polymer ?
#
loop_
_entity_poly.entity_id
_entity_poly.type
_entity_poly.pdbx_seq_one_letter_code
_entity_poly.pdbx_strand_id
1 'polypeptide(L)'
;IRGLEEQLGRRLFVRDRDGVTLTPAGRQFLPHASSITRTWEQSRQDIAVPDGYETLLRLTAPAYLWDRITSPWVEWMRARRPNVALRLEGSFPDSAIDQLTEGLLDICILYLPRPHPGIVYETLAVDQVVLVQHAAQNRPWTENYIPMDWGLEFRIEHDRAYAGMVKPAISAGLVFIGLQHV
;
A
#
# COMPACT_ATOMS: atom_id res chain seq x y z
N ILE A 1 4.53 -11.33 24.46
CA ILE A 1 4.16 -12.74 24.14
C ILE A 1 4.07 -13.58 25.41
N ARG A 2 5.14 -13.84 26.18
CA ARG A 2 5.04 -14.62 27.44
C ARG A 2 3.99 -14.10 28.41
N GLY A 3 3.94 -12.78 28.65
CA GLY A 3 2.92 -12.20 29.54
C GLY A 3 1.48 -12.45 29.08
N LEU A 4 1.23 -12.53 27.76
CA LEU A 4 -0.10 -12.85 27.22
C LEU A 4 -0.43 -14.34 27.41
N GLU A 5 0.54 -15.22 27.16
CA GLU A 5 0.39 -16.66 27.39
C GLU A 5 0.17 -16.98 28.88
N GLU A 6 0.84 -16.25 29.76
CA GLU A 6 0.67 -16.32 31.22
C GLU A 6 -0.73 -15.86 31.64
N GLN A 7 -1.19 -14.71 31.14
CA GLN A 7 -2.54 -14.20 31.42
C GLN A 7 -3.65 -15.14 30.91
N LEU A 8 -3.46 -15.77 29.75
CA LEU A 8 -4.41 -16.72 29.18
C LEU A 8 -4.25 -18.14 29.74
N GLY A 9 -3.20 -18.41 30.52
CA GLY A 9 -2.87 -19.75 31.04
C GLY A 9 -2.60 -20.79 29.95
N ARG A 10 -2.28 -20.36 28.72
CA ARG A 10 -2.12 -21.23 27.54
C ARG A 10 -0.97 -20.73 26.68
N ARG A 11 -0.11 -21.66 26.23
CA ARG A 11 0.86 -21.37 25.17
C ARG A 11 0.11 -21.17 23.86
N LEU A 12 0.33 -20.04 23.22
CA LEU A 12 -0.20 -19.68 21.91
C LEU A 12 0.79 -20.00 20.78
N PHE A 13 2.08 -20.07 21.10
CA PHE A 13 3.14 -20.32 20.12
C PHE A 13 4.02 -21.51 20.48
N VAL A 14 4.51 -22.21 19.46
CA VAL A 14 5.60 -23.19 19.56
C VAL A 14 6.78 -22.66 18.77
N ARG A 15 7.98 -22.69 19.38
CA ARG A 15 9.23 -22.43 18.67
C ARG A 15 9.81 -23.76 18.22
N ASP A 16 10.11 -23.85 16.94
CA ASP A 16 10.85 -24.97 16.33
C ASP A 16 12.10 -24.43 15.62
N ARG A 17 12.95 -25.33 15.12
CA ARG A 17 14.18 -25.00 14.38
C ARG A 17 13.92 -24.13 13.15
N ASP A 18 12.73 -24.24 12.55
CA ASP A 18 12.32 -23.50 11.35
C ASP A 18 11.51 -22.21 11.64
N GLY A 19 11.32 -21.86 12.93
CA GLY A 19 10.67 -20.61 13.32
C GLY A 19 9.57 -20.75 14.37
N VAL A 20 8.57 -19.87 14.30
CA VAL A 20 7.47 -19.79 15.28
C VAL A 20 6.15 -20.16 14.62
N THR A 21 5.42 -21.10 15.20
CA THR A 21 4.10 -21.53 14.73
C THR A 21 3.05 -21.39 15.82
N LEU A 22 1.77 -21.29 15.43
CA LEU A 22 0.65 -21.22 16.38
C LEU A 22 0.32 -22.61 16.94
N THR A 23 0.05 -22.68 18.24
CA THR A 23 -0.59 -23.84 18.88
C THR A 23 -2.07 -23.92 18.47
N PRO A 24 -2.80 -25.02 18.79
CA PRO A 24 -4.26 -25.04 18.65
C PRO A 24 -4.96 -23.89 19.39
N ALA A 25 -4.50 -23.58 20.62
CA ALA A 25 -5.01 -22.44 21.38
C ALA A 25 -4.66 -21.10 20.71
N GLY A 26 -3.46 -20.98 20.13
CA GLY A 26 -3.05 -19.81 19.34
C GLY A 26 -3.94 -19.58 18.11
N ARG A 27 -4.28 -20.64 17.37
CA ARG A 27 -5.20 -20.56 16.23
C ARG A 27 -6.62 -20.17 16.65
N GLN A 28 -7.10 -20.70 17.77
CA GLN A 28 -8.41 -20.34 18.31
C GLN A 28 -8.46 -18.88 18.81
N PHE A 29 -7.36 -18.40 19.40
CA PHE A 29 -7.28 -17.04 19.92
C PHE A 29 -7.03 -15.98 18.85
N LEU A 30 -6.38 -16.33 17.73
CA LEU A 30 -6.04 -15.41 16.64
C LEU A 30 -7.21 -14.50 16.18
N PRO A 31 -8.41 -15.00 15.83
CA PRO A 31 -9.51 -14.13 15.43
C PRO A 31 -9.96 -13.16 16.54
N HIS A 32 -9.89 -13.57 17.80
CA HIS A 32 -10.19 -12.69 18.94
C HIS A 32 -9.12 -11.61 19.12
N ALA A 33 -7.84 -11.99 19.01
CA ALA A 33 -6.73 -11.05 19.07
C ALA A 33 -6.84 -9.98 17.97
N SER A 34 -7.13 -10.39 16.73
CA SER A 34 -7.36 -9.46 15.62
C SER A 34 -8.53 -8.52 15.89
N SER A 35 -9.65 -9.03 16.42
CA SER A 35 -10.81 -8.19 16.78
C SER A 35 -10.51 -7.18 17.89
N ILE A 36 -9.78 -7.59 18.92
CA ILE A 36 -9.35 -6.71 20.02
C ILE A 36 -8.44 -5.60 19.48
N THR A 37 -7.41 -5.96 18.71
CA THR A 37 -6.50 -4.97 18.11
C THR A 37 -7.26 -4.00 17.22
N ARG A 38 -8.17 -4.49 16.36
CA ARG A 38 -9.00 -3.64 15.50
C ARG A 38 -9.88 -2.69 16.32
N THR A 39 -10.55 -3.20 17.36
CA THR A 39 -11.42 -2.38 18.22
C THR A 39 -10.61 -1.32 18.97
N TRP A 40 -9.43 -1.68 19.45
CA TRP A 40 -8.52 -0.77 20.12
C TRP A 40 -8.02 0.33 19.18
N GLU A 41 -7.58 -0.03 17.97
CA GLU A 41 -7.15 0.95 16.97
C GLU A 41 -8.30 1.85 16.55
N GLN A 42 -9.51 1.32 16.31
CA GLN A 42 -10.69 2.14 16.06
C GLN A 42 -10.95 3.14 17.21
N SER A 43 -10.87 2.68 18.46
CA SER A 43 -11.05 3.56 19.63
C SER A 43 -10.01 4.67 19.67
N ARG A 44 -8.74 4.36 19.35
CA ARG A 44 -7.69 5.37 19.23
C ARG A 44 -7.97 6.36 18.11
N GLN A 45 -8.58 5.92 17.03
CA GLN A 45 -8.91 6.77 15.89
C GLN A 45 -10.05 7.73 16.20
N ASP A 46 -11.08 7.27 16.91
CA ASP A 46 -12.19 8.10 17.34
C ASP A 46 -11.72 9.22 18.27
N ILE A 47 -10.73 8.93 19.12
CA ILE A 47 -10.09 9.92 20.01
C ILE A 47 -9.09 10.82 19.26
N ALA A 48 -8.57 10.39 18.11
CA ALA A 48 -7.63 11.15 17.29
C ALA A 48 -8.29 12.21 16.39
N VAL A 49 -9.62 12.32 16.42
CA VAL A 49 -10.36 13.36 15.69
C VAL A 49 -9.99 14.73 16.27
N PRO A 50 -9.46 15.67 15.47
CA PRO A 50 -9.10 16.99 15.98
C PRO A 50 -10.35 17.79 16.42
N ASP A 51 -10.18 18.65 17.42
CA ASP A 51 -11.26 19.52 17.89
C ASP A 51 -11.90 20.32 16.74
N GLY A 52 -13.24 20.38 16.73
CA GLY A 52 -14.00 21.06 15.68
C GLY A 52 -14.27 20.23 14.42
N TYR A 53 -13.81 18.98 14.38
CA TYR A 53 -14.13 18.01 13.32
C TYR A 53 -15.05 16.90 13.84
N GLU A 54 -15.89 16.36 12.96
CA GLU A 54 -16.82 15.27 13.29
C GLU A 54 -16.15 13.88 13.19
N THR A 55 -15.15 13.76 12.32
CA THR A 55 -14.46 12.50 12.06
C THR A 55 -13.11 12.76 11.37
N LEU A 56 -12.28 11.72 11.30
CA LEU A 56 -10.97 11.73 10.65
C LEU A 56 -10.90 10.60 9.61
N LEU A 57 -10.69 10.97 8.36
CA LEU A 57 -10.52 10.06 7.23
C LEU A 57 -9.03 9.93 6.85
N ARG A 58 -8.53 8.70 6.80
CA ARG A 58 -7.15 8.35 6.46
C ARG A 58 -7.08 7.80 5.04
N LEU A 59 -6.38 8.52 4.18
CA LEU A 59 -6.19 8.14 2.80
C LEU A 59 -4.70 7.97 2.51
N THR A 60 -4.37 6.91 1.79
CA THR A 60 -3.04 6.76 1.21
C THR A 60 -3.08 6.53 -0.29
N ALA A 61 -2.07 7.06 -0.99
CA ALA A 61 -1.92 6.92 -2.44
C ALA A 61 -0.44 6.92 -2.83
N PRO A 62 -0.07 6.25 -3.94
CA PRO A 62 1.23 6.39 -4.56
C PRO A 62 1.54 7.84 -4.91
N ALA A 63 2.78 8.27 -4.70
CA ALA A 63 3.21 9.66 -4.93
C ALA A 63 2.91 10.15 -6.35
N TYR A 64 3.04 9.28 -7.35
CA TYR A 64 2.80 9.61 -8.76
C TYR A 64 1.31 9.79 -9.12
N LEU A 65 0.38 9.42 -8.24
CA LEU A 65 -1.05 9.69 -8.39
C LEU A 65 -1.50 10.98 -7.67
N TRP A 66 -0.60 11.60 -6.91
CA TRP A 66 -0.98 12.66 -5.99
C TRP A 66 -1.54 13.89 -6.69
N ASP A 67 -0.89 14.34 -7.75
CA ASP A 67 -1.29 15.56 -8.47
C ASP A 67 -2.56 15.34 -9.30
N ARG A 68 -2.73 14.14 -9.86
CA ARG A 68 -3.85 13.84 -10.78
C ARG A 68 -5.15 13.42 -10.07
N ILE A 69 -5.06 12.66 -8.99
CA ILE A 69 -6.22 12.05 -8.35
C ILE A 69 -6.39 12.59 -6.93
N THR A 70 -5.37 12.47 -6.10
CA THR A 70 -5.49 12.74 -4.66
C THR A 70 -5.71 14.22 -4.37
N SER A 71 -4.94 15.13 -4.98
CA SER A 71 -5.03 16.57 -4.70
C SER A 71 -6.39 17.16 -5.12
N PRO A 72 -6.91 16.91 -6.34
CA PRO A 72 -8.26 17.36 -6.71
C PRO A 72 -9.36 16.79 -5.79
N TRP A 73 -9.21 15.55 -5.33
CA TRP A 73 -10.16 14.94 -4.39
C TRP A 73 -10.09 15.58 -3.00
N VAL A 74 -8.89 15.93 -2.52
CA VAL A 74 -8.71 16.64 -1.25
C VAL A 74 -9.38 18.01 -1.30
N GLU A 75 -9.18 18.77 -2.38
CA GLU A 75 -9.86 20.06 -2.59
C GLU A 75 -11.38 19.90 -2.57
N TRP A 76 -11.89 18.89 -3.29
CA TRP A 76 -13.31 18.54 -3.31
C TRP A 76 -13.84 18.21 -1.90
N MET A 77 -13.11 17.41 -1.12
CA MET A 77 -13.47 17.02 0.25
C MET A 77 -13.49 18.23 1.16
N ARG A 78 -12.48 19.10 1.10
CA ARG A 78 -12.42 20.32 1.92
C ARG A 78 -13.55 21.28 1.59
N ALA A 79 -13.98 21.35 0.33
CA ALA A 79 -15.09 22.20 -0.10
C ALA A 79 -16.47 21.65 0.30
N ARG A 80 -16.69 20.33 0.16
CA ARG A 80 -18.02 19.71 0.37
C ARG A 80 -18.24 19.12 1.76
N ARG A 81 -17.17 18.78 2.46
CA ARG A 81 -17.16 18.14 3.79
C ARG A 81 -16.12 18.82 4.71
N PRO A 82 -16.23 20.14 4.96
CA PRO A 82 -15.24 20.89 5.73
C PRO A 82 -15.12 20.43 7.20
N ASN A 83 -16.13 19.73 7.70
CA ASN A 83 -16.21 19.12 9.03
C ASN A 83 -15.48 17.77 9.15
N VAL A 84 -14.90 17.25 8.06
CA VAL A 84 -14.11 16.01 8.05
C VAL A 84 -12.61 16.37 8.06
N ALA A 85 -11.89 15.86 9.05
CA ALA A 85 -10.44 15.93 9.08
C ALA A 85 -9.86 14.90 8.10
N LEU A 86 -8.78 15.26 7.41
CA LEU A 86 -8.09 14.37 6.47
C LEU A 86 -6.68 14.12 6.96
N ARG A 87 -6.28 12.85 7.00
CA ARG A 87 -4.89 12.43 7.18
C ARG A 87 -4.44 11.74 5.90
N LEU A 88 -3.44 12.32 5.26
CA LEU A 88 -2.97 11.90 3.95
C LEU A 88 -1.55 11.37 4.10
N GLU A 89 -1.32 10.14 3.64
CA GLU A 89 -0.02 9.46 3.75
C GLU A 89 0.44 8.97 2.38
N GLY A 90 1.75 8.99 2.13
CA GLY A 90 2.33 8.30 0.97
C GLY A 90 2.35 6.80 1.21
N SER A 91 1.87 6.01 0.25
CA SER A 91 1.75 4.56 0.42
C SER A 91 2.92 3.78 -0.18
N PHE A 92 3.19 2.62 0.44
CA PHE A 92 3.72 1.46 -0.26
C PHE A 92 2.59 0.42 -0.39
N PRO A 93 2.28 -0.06 -1.62
CA PRO A 93 1.13 -0.93 -1.90
C PRO A 93 0.98 -2.12 -0.96
N ASP A 94 2.10 -2.77 -0.65
CA ASP A 94 2.13 -4.02 0.11
C ASP A 94 1.57 -3.87 1.53
N SER A 95 1.82 -2.73 2.18
CA SER A 95 1.37 -2.48 3.55
C SER A 95 -0.03 -1.87 3.64
N ALA A 96 -0.56 -1.33 2.53
CA ALA A 96 -1.78 -0.55 2.58
C ALA A 96 -3.04 -1.42 2.71
N ILE A 97 -3.03 -2.62 2.11
CA ILE A 97 -4.11 -3.60 2.26
C ILE A 97 -4.18 -4.14 3.69
N ASP A 98 -3.02 -4.41 4.30
CA ASP A 98 -2.96 -4.85 5.70
C ASP A 98 -3.49 -3.77 6.63
N GLN A 99 -3.06 -2.52 6.43
CA GLN A 99 -3.54 -1.37 7.19
C GLN A 99 -5.05 -1.12 7.02
N LEU A 100 -5.61 -1.30 5.81
CA LEU A 100 -7.07 -1.25 5.60
C LEU A 100 -7.78 -2.36 6.39
N THR A 101 -7.20 -3.57 6.41
CA THR A 101 -7.78 -4.72 7.12
C THR A 101 -7.71 -4.53 8.64
N GLU A 102 -6.65 -3.93 9.15
CA GLU A 102 -6.47 -3.58 10.56
C GLU A 102 -7.28 -2.35 10.98
N GLY A 103 -7.86 -1.63 10.02
CA GLY A 103 -8.62 -0.40 10.23
C GLY A 103 -7.74 0.85 10.38
N LEU A 104 -6.41 0.73 10.24
CA LEU A 104 -5.46 1.85 10.32
C LEU A 104 -5.57 2.83 9.15
N LEU A 105 -6.11 2.37 8.03
CA LEU A 105 -6.46 3.17 6.85
C LEU A 105 -7.95 3.03 6.56
N ASP A 106 -8.53 4.09 5.99
CA ASP A 106 -9.92 4.09 5.53
C ASP A 106 -10.00 3.92 4.01
N ILE A 107 -9.09 4.57 3.28
CA ILE A 107 -9.04 4.56 1.81
C ILE A 107 -7.60 4.34 1.34
N CYS A 108 -7.45 3.49 0.32
CA CYS A 108 -6.19 3.35 -0.39
C CYS A 108 -6.42 3.42 -1.90
N ILE A 109 -5.61 4.21 -2.59
CA ILE A 109 -5.54 4.23 -4.06
C ILE A 109 -4.34 3.38 -4.47
N LEU A 110 -4.54 2.37 -5.33
CA LEU A 110 -3.50 1.44 -5.76
C LEU A 110 -3.65 1.09 -7.23
N TYR A 111 -2.54 0.69 -7.86
CA TYR A 111 -2.59 -0.08 -9.10
C TYR A 111 -2.67 -1.56 -8.76
N LEU A 112 -3.54 -2.29 -9.47
CA LEU A 112 -3.65 -3.75 -9.44
C LEU A 112 -3.60 -4.37 -8.03
N PRO A 113 -4.51 -3.98 -7.11
CA PRO A 113 -4.49 -4.54 -5.78
C PRO A 113 -4.79 -6.03 -5.81
N ARG A 114 -4.13 -6.79 -4.94
CA ARG A 114 -4.50 -8.19 -4.70
C ARG A 114 -5.85 -8.22 -3.97
N PRO A 115 -6.86 -8.96 -4.47
CA PRO A 115 -8.15 -9.03 -3.80
C PRO A 115 -8.01 -9.57 -2.38
N HIS A 116 -8.55 -8.82 -1.42
CA HIS A 116 -8.60 -9.22 -0.02
C HIS A 116 -10.06 -9.30 0.44
N PRO A 117 -10.48 -10.38 1.14
CA PRO A 117 -11.82 -10.47 1.70
C PRO A 117 -12.12 -9.29 2.63
N GLY A 118 -13.31 -8.71 2.51
CA GLY A 118 -13.75 -7.60 3.35
C GLY A 118 -13.24 -6.22 2.91
N ILE A 119 -12.50 -6.12 1.80
CA ILE A 119 -12.17 -4.84 1.16
C ILE A 119 -13.02 -4.67 -0.10
N VAL A 120 -13.60 -3.48 -0.24
CA VAL A 120 -14.33 -3.08 -1.45
C VAL A 120 -13.35 -2.40 -2.40
N TYR A 121 -13.41 -2.77 -3.68
CA TYR A 121 -12.56 -2.20 -4.73
C TYR A 121 -13.43 -1.46 -5.74
N GLU A 122 -13.00 -0.24 -6.09
CA GLU A 122 -13.63 0.57 -7.12
C GLU A 122 -12.55 1.03 -8.12
N THR A 123 -12.83 0.84 -9.41
CA THR A 123 -11.93 1.30 -10.48
C THR A 123 -12.09 2.80 -10.67
N LEU A 124 -11.05 3.58 -10.31
CA LEU A 124 -11.05 5.03 -10.50
C LEU A 124 -10.72 5.44 -11.94
N ALA A 125 -9.73 4.79 -12.55
CA ALA A 125 -9.26 5.08 -13.89
C ALA A 125 -8.49 3.90 -14.48
N VAL A 126 -8.32 3.91 -15.80
CA VAL A 126 -7.39 3.05 -16.53
C VAL A 126 -6.34 3.95 -17.17
N ASP A 127 -5.08 3.76 -16.77
CA ASP A 127 -3.94 4.46 -17.37
C ASP A 127 -3.19 3.57 -18.34
N GLN A 128 -2.50 4.20 -19.28
CA GLN A 128 -1.55 3.56 -20.17
C GLN A 128 -0.13 3.95 -19.78
N VAL A 129 0.68 2.94 -19.49
CA VAL A 129 2.12 3.11 -19.32
C VAL A 129 2.75 3.17 -20.70
N VAL A 130 3.57 4.18 -20.93
CA VAL A 130 4.33 4.34 -22.17
C VAL A 130 5.81 4.47 -21.89
N LEU A 131 6.63 3.93 -22.79
CA LEU A 131 8.07 4.19 -22.81
C LEU A 131 8.28 5.66 -23.20
N VAL A 132 9.10 6.37 -22.44
CA VAL A 132 9.50 7.74 -22.74
C VAL A 132 11.00 7.81 -22.98
N GLN A 133 11.41 8.69 -23.88
CA GLN A 133 12.82 8.98 -24.16
C GLN A 133 12.99 10.48 -24.41
N HIS A 134 14.20 10.99 -24.20
CA HIS A 134 14.52 12.36 -24.55
C HIS A 134 14.38 12.57 -26.08
N ALA A 135 13.79 13.69 -26.51
CA ALA A 135 13.50 13.94 -27.92
C ALA A 135 14.76 13.99 -28.82
N ALA A 136 15.92 14.34 -28.25
CA ALA A 136 17.19 14.36 -28.97
C ALA A 136 17.92 12.98 -29.00
N GLN A 137 17.35 11.94 -28.41
CA GLN A 137 17.93 10.60 -28.41
C GLN A 137 17.85 9.99 -29.82
N ASN A 138 19.02 9.76 -30.43
CA ASN A 138 19.12 9.10 -31.74
C ASN A 138 19.65 7.65 -31.66
N ARG A 139 19.94 7.16 -30.44
CA ARG A 139 20.38 5.78 -30.20
C ARG A 139 19.19 4.87 -29.91
N PRO A 140 19.32 3.55 -30.07
CA PRO A 140 18.28 2.61 -29.65
C PRO A 140 17.90 2.83 -28.18
N TRP A 141 16.60 2.89 -27.90
CA TRP A 141 16.06 3.14 -26.54
C TRP A 141 16.57 2.13 -25.50
N THR A 142 17.01 0.95 -25.95
CA THR A 142 17.54 -0.13 -25.12
C THR A 142 18.90 0.16 -24.50
N GLU A 143 19.72 1.06 -25.07
CA GLU A 143 21.11 1.28 -24.61
C GLU A 143 21.21 1.92 -23.23
N ASN A 144 20.21 2.73 -22.84
CA ASN A 144 20.14 3.39 -21.54
C ASN A 144 18.72 3.27 -20.95
N TYR A 145 18.05 2.14 -21.19
CA TYR A 145 16.72 1.93 -20.68
C TYR A 145 16.75 1.78 -19.16
N ILE A 146 15.88 2.49 -18.46
CA ILE A 146 15.71 2.37 -17.00
C ILE A 146 14.32 1.79 -16.74
N PRO A 147 14.22 0.47 -16.49
CA PRO A 147 12.96 -0.17 -16.13
C PRO A 147 12.48 0.34 -14.79
N MET A 148 11.21 0.73 -14.78
CA MET A 148 10.52 1.07 -13.56
C MET A 148 10.10 -0.21 -12.83
N ASP A 149 10.53 -0.35 -11.57
CA ASP A 149 10.14 -1.47 -10.71
C ASP A 149 8.82 -1.15 -10.00
N TRP A 150 7.71 -1.32 -10.72
CA TRP A 150 6.36 -1.15 -10.17
C TRP A 150 5.75 -2.43 -9.62
N GLY A 151 6.58 -3.43 -9.32
CA GLY A 151 6.14 -4.70 -8.75
C GLY A 151 6.22 -5.87 -9.72
N LEU A 152 5.91 -7.05 -9.19
CA LEU A 152 6.12 -8.33 -9.88
C LEU A 152 5.29 -8.44 -11.15
N GLU A 153 4.02 -8.06 -11.08
CA GLU A 153 3.06 -8.16 -12.17
C GLU A 153 3.51 -7.29 -13.36
N PHE A 154 3.99 -6.07 -13.11
CA PHE A 154 4.56 -5.21 -14.15
C PHE A 154 5.82 -5.84 -14.76
N ARG A 155 6.75 -6.36 -13.94
CA ARG A 155 7.97 -7.00 -14.44
C ARG A 155 7.68 -8.22 -15.32
N ILE A 156 6.69 -9.04 -14.94
CA ILE A 156 6.29 -10.20 -15.74
C ILE A 156 5.78 -9.77 -17.12
N GLU A 157 4.88 -8.80 -17.17
CA GLU A 157 4.32 -8.33 -18.45
C GLU A 157 5.37 -7.59 -19.29
N HIS A 158 6.25 -6.81 -18.66
CA HIS A 158 7.38 -6.18 -19.32
C HIS A 158 8.33 -7.21 -19.95
N ASP A 159 8.80 -8.20 -19.18
CA ASP A 159 9.72 -9.22 -19.66
C ASP A 159 9.10 -10.08 -20.76
N ARG A 160 7.78 -10.27 -20.72
CA ARG A 160 7.01 -10.95 -21.77
C ARG A 160 6.96 -10.11 -23.05
N ALA A 161 6.70 -8.81 -22.96
CA ALA A 161 6.63 -7.90 -24.08
C ALA A 161 7.99 -7.68 -24.76
N TYR A 162 9.07 -7.69 -23.96
CA TYR A 162 10.45 -7.46 -24.41
C TYR A 162 11.35 -8.67 -24.19
N ALA A 163 10.85 -9.86 -24.56
CA ALA A 163 11.57 -11.11 -24.39
C ALA A 163 12.94 -11.07 -25.10
N GLY A 164 14.01 -11.43 -24.38
CA GLY A 164 15.38 -11.42 -24.91
C GLY A 164 16.11 -10.08 -24.78
N MET A 165 15.49 -9.07 -24.17
CA MET A 165 16.17 -7.82 -23.84
C MET A 165 17.28 -8.06 -22.79
N VAL A 166 18.43 -7.41 -23.00
CA VAL A 166 19.51 -7.40 -22.01
C VAL A 166 19.02 -6.67 -20.76
N LYS A 167 19.19 -7.29 -19.59
CA LYS A 167 18.79 -6.69 -18.32
C LYS A 167 19.53 -5.37 -18.10
N PRO A 168 18.82 -4.26 -17.94
CA PRO A 168 19.45 -2.97 -17.69
C PRO A 168 20.25 -2.95 -16.39
N ALA A 169 21.29 -2.10 -16.35
CA ALA A 169 22.16 -1.97 -15.19
C ALA A 169 21.49 -1.24 -14.01
N ILE A 170 20.45 -0.44 -14.28
CA ILE A 170 19.74 0.37 -13.30
C ILE A 170 18.25 0.09 -13.43
N SER A 171 17.58 -0.10 -12.30
CA SER A 171 16.11 -0.06 -12.19
C SER A 171 15.71 0.92 -11.08
N ALA A 172 14.51 1.49 -11.18
CA ALA A 172 14.03 2.46 -10.19
C ALA A 172 12.58 2.18 -9.80
N GLY A 173 12.24 2.23 -8.51
CA GLY A 173 10.86 2.11 -8.05
C GLY A 173 10.05 3.42 -8.14
N LEU A 174 10.74 4.56 -8.19
CA LEU A 174 10.13 5.89 -8.25
C LEU A 174 10.61 6.64 -9.50
N VAL A 175 9.65 7.22 -10.25
CA VAL A 175 9.90 7.83 -11.57
C VAL A 175 10.94 8.95 -11.48
N PHE A 176 10.88 9.78 -10.45
CA PHE A 176 11.84 10.89 -10.29
C PHE A 176 13.28 10.39 -10.05
N ILE A 177 13.47 9.21 -9.46
CA ILE A 177 14.80 8.60 -9.31
C ILE A 177 15.28 8.12 -10.67
N GLY A 178 14.42 7.44 -11.44
CA GLY A 178 14.76 7.00 -12.80
C GLY A 178 15.22 8.18 -13.67
N LEU A 179 14.51 9.31 -13.61
CA LEU A 179 14.83 10.52 -14.37
C LEU A 179 16.19 11.14 -14.04
N GLN A 180 16.80 10.85 -12.89
CA GLN A 180 18.15 11.36 -12.57
C GLN A 180 19.26 10.65 -13.35
N HIS A 181 18.92 9.60 -14.09
CA HIS A 181 19.85 8.74 -14.80
C HIS A 181 19.58 8.67 -16.32
N VAL A 182 18.68 9.51 -16.85
CA VAL A 182 18.32 9.61 -18.28
C VAL A 182 18.90 10.88 -18.90
#